data_AF-A0A841EVJ5-F1
#
_entry.id   AF-A0A841EVJ5-F1
#
_cell.length_a   1.000
_cell.length_b   1.000
_cell.length_c   1.000
_cell.angle_alpha   90.00
_cell.angle_beta   90.00
_cell.angle_gamma   90.00
#
_symmetry.space_group_name_H-M   'P 1'
#
loop_
_entity.id
_entity.type
_entity.pdbx_description
1 polymer ?
#
loop_
_entity_poly.entity_id
_entity_poly.type
_entity_poly.pdbx_seq_one_letter_code
_entity_poly.pdbx_strand_id
1 'polypeptide(L)'
;MKLTEQGVLVLEEKDIGYMYCYRDRDGFRFDDSFFIELESQKITFSEGDVRTIHFQFDKEEMPLYEERERLISEVQSAVRTLDPKYDGSFVK
;
A
#
# COMPACT_ATOMS: atom_id res chain seq x y z
N MET A 1 -1.27 -8.28 -2.57
CA MET A 1 -2.07 -7.04 -2.59
C MET A 1 -3.33 -7.36 -3.34
N LYS A 2 -4.45 -6.79 -2.92
CA LYS A 2 -5.71 -7.03 -3.60
C LYS A 2 -6.64 -5.84 -3.42
N LEU A 3 -7.28 -5.41 -4.50
CA LEU A 3 -8.43 -4.53 -4.43
C LEU A 3 -9.72 -5.37 -4.47
N THR A 4 -10.60 -5.21 -3.49
CA THR A 4 -11.90 -5.89 -3.46
C THR A 4 -12.96 -5.11 -4.25
N GLU A 5 -14.07 -5.77 -4.61
CA GLU A 5 -15.22 -5.11 -5.25
C GLU A 5 -15.86 -4.01 -4.38
N GLN A 6 -15.63 -4.04 -3.06
CA GLN A 6 -16.11 -3.03 -2.13
C GLN A 6 -15.16 -1.82 -2.02
N GLY A 7 -14.06 -1.80 -2.79
CA GLY A 7 -13.06 -0.74 -2.76
C GLY A 7 -12.10 -0.83 -1.56
N VAL A 8 -11.90 -2.03 -1.02
CA VAL A 8 -10.91 -2.25 0.06
C VAL A 8 -9.59 -2.68 -0.57
N LEU A 9 -8.55 -1.85 -0.41
CA LEU A 9 -7.19 -2.24 -0.78
C LEU A 9 -6.57 -3.00 0.39
N VAL A 10 -6.37 -4.30 0.22
CA VAL A 10 -5.73 -5.18 1.21
C VAL A 10 -4.24 -5.28 0.91
N LEU A 11 -3.41 -4.91 1.88
CA LEU A 11 -1.96 -5.10 1.85
C LEU A 11 -1.57 -6.15 2.89
N GLU A 12 -0.97 -7.23 2.42
CA GLU A 12 -0.37 -8.28 3.25
C GLU A 12 1.09 -7.93 3.54
N GLU A 13 1.66 -8.52 4.59
CA GLU A 13 3.06 -8.33 4.96
C GLU A 13 4.04 -8.55 3.79
N LYS A 14 3.82 -9.59 2.99
CA LYS A 14 4.66 -9.90 1.83
C LYS A 14 4.70 -8.75 0.81
N ASP A 15 3.59 -8.04 0.63
CA ASP A 15 3.49 -6.94 -0.33
C ASP A 15 4.37 -5.78 0.14
N ILE A 16 4.31 -5.49 1.44
CA ILE A 16 5.16 -4.48 2.09
C ILE A 16 6.63 -4.88 2.00
N GLY A 17 6.93 -6.16 2.23
CA GLY A 17 8.27 -6.72 2.08
C GLY A 17 8.82 -6.55 0.66
N TYR A 18 8.01 -6.78 -0.37
CA TYR A 18 8.41 -6.54 -1.76
C TYR A 18 8.63 -5.05 -2.07
N MET A 19 7.76 -4.17 -1.59
CA MET A 19 7.96 -2.71 -1.76
C MET A 19 9.27 -2.23 -1.12
N TYR A 20 9.60 -2.73 0.08
CA TYR A 20 10.89 -2.44 0.71
C TYR A 20 12.06 -3.08 -0.03
N CYS A 21 11.91 -4.28 -0.58
CA CYS A 21 12.95 -4.85 -1.45
C CYS A 21 13.22 -3.94 -2.65
N TYR A 22 12.19 -3.47 -3.37
CA TYR A 22 12.37 -2.55 -4.49
C TYR A 22 13.03 -1.23 -4.06
N ARG A 23 12.62 -0.68 -2.91
CA ARG A 23 13.16 0.58 -2.40
C ARG A 23 14.62 0.44 -1.98
N ASP A 24 14.91 -0.53 -1.12
CA ASP A 24 16.18 -0.62 -0.41
C ASP A 24 17.26 -1.35 -1.24
N ARG A 25 16.85 -2.33 -2.06
CA ARG A 25 17.77 -3.06 -2.96
C ARG A 25 17.97 -2.34 -4.29
N ASP A 26 16.89 -1.88 -4.90
CA ASP A 26 16.91 -1.37 -6.28
C ASP A 26 16.91 0.17 -6.34
N GLY A 27 16.74 0.84 -5.19
CA GLY A 27 16.84 2.30 -5.07
C GLY A 27 15.59 3.06 -5.53
N PHE A 28 14.47 2.38 -5.72
CA PHE A 28 13.20 3.02 -6.11
C PHE A 28 12.64 3.88 -4.99
N ARG A 29 11.82 4.88 -5.34
CA ARG A 29 11.01 5.57 -4.34
C ARG A 29 9.85 4.69 -3.90
N PHE A 30 9.26 4.96 -2.74
CA PHE A 30 8.16 4.11 -2.23
C PHE A 30 6.93 4.11 -3.15
N ASP A 31 6.58 5.27 -3.73
CA ASP A 31 5.51 5.40 -4.73
C ASP A 31 5.78 4.54 -5.98
N ASP A 32 7.02 4.53 -6.46
CA ASP A 32 7.43 3.66 -7.58
C ASP A 32 7.37 2.18 -7.18
N SER A 33 7.87 1.81 -6.00
CA SER A 33 7.80 0.44 -5.47
C SER A 33 6.36 -0.05 -5.34
N PHE A 34 5.46 0.81 -4.88
CA PHE A 34 4.04 0.52 -4.77
C PHE A 34 3.40 0.29 -6.14
N PHE A 35 3.74 1.11 -7.13
CA PHE A 35 3.26 0.95 -8.50
C PHE A 35 3.74 -0.36 -9.14
N ILE A 36 5.03 -0.70 -8.98
CA ILE A 36 5.59 -1.98 -9.44
C ILE A 36 4.82 -3.16 -8.84
N GLU A 37 4.49 -3.09 -7.54
CA GLU A 37 3.76 -4.15 -6.85
C GLU A 37 2.31 -4.26 -7.33
N LEU A 38 1.66 -3.14 -7.69
CA LEU A 38 0.34 -3.18 -8.34
C LEU A 38 0.41 -3.85 -9.72
N GLU A 39 1.40 -3.47 -10.55
CA GLU A 39 1.58 -4.03 -11.88
C GLU A 39 1.89 -5.53 -11.84
N SER A 40 2.76 -5.96 -10.91
CA SER A 40 3.13 -7.37 -10.74
C SER A 40 1.92 -8.24 -10.41
N GLN A 41 0.95 -7.66 -9.68
CA GLN A 41 -0.31 -8.31 -9.29
C GLN A 41 -1.48 -8.00 -10.24
N LYS A 42 -1.23 -7.27 -11.34
CA LYS A 42 -2.23 -6.87 -12.35
C LYS A 42 -3.42 -6.10 -11.76
N ILE A 43 -3.16 -5.29 -10.75
CA ILE A 43 -4.15 -4.42 -10.12
C ILE A 43 -4.11 -3.07 -10.85
N THR A 44 -5.28 -2.57 -11.21
CA THR A 44 -5.44 -1.25 -11.82
C THR A 44 -6.38 -0.43 -10.96
N PHE A 45 -6.08 0.86 -10.80
CA PHE A 45 -6.95 1.81 -10.12
C PHE A 45 -7.60 2.74 -11.15
N SER A 46 -8.87 3.02 -10.92
CA SER A 46 -9.62 4.11 -11.50
C SER A 46 -9.95 5.12 -10.41
N GLU A 47 -10.30 6.34 -10.80
CA GLU A 47 -10.70 7.37 -9.84
C GLU A 47 -11.95 6.95 -9.04
N GLY A 48 -11.80 6.87 -7.71
CA GLY A 48 -12.85 6.45 -6.78
C GLY A 48 -12.92 4.94 -6.49
N ASP A 49 -11.95 4.15 -6.98
CA ASP A 49 -11.89 2.71 -6.74
C ASP A 49 -11.50 2.37 -5.29
N VAL A 50 -10.62 3.15 -4.67
CA VAL A 50 -10.14 2.89 -3.31
C VAL A 50 -10.97 3.66 -2.29
N ARG A 51 -11.80 2.93 -1.55
CA ARG A 51 -12.60 3.47 -0.45
C ARG A 51 -11.88 3.44 0.89
N THR A 52 -11.06 2.44 1.15
CA THR A 52 -10.28 2.30 2.39
C THR A 52 -9.12 1.32 2.18
N ILE A 53 -8.11 1.42 3.02
CA ILE A 53 -6.97 0.50 3.06
C ILE A 53 -7.11 -0.44 4.25
N HIS A 54 -6.78 -1.71 4.10
CA HIS A 54 -6.67 -2.69 5.18
C HIS A 54 -5.27 -3.28 5.21
N PHE A 55 -4.56 -3.05 6.30
CA PHE A 55 -3.21 -3.53 6.52
C PHE A 55 -3.25 -4.86 7.28
N GLN A 56 -3.09 -5.98 6.57
CA GLN A 56 -3.17 -7.32 7.10
C GLN A 56 -1.76 -7.86 7.42
N PHE A 57 -1.17 -7.35 8.49
CA PHE A 57 0.07 -7.85 9.07
C PHE A 57 -0.01 -7.85 10.60
N ASP A 58 0.66 -8.82 11.24
CA ASP A 58 0.58 -8.99 12.69
C ASP A 58 1.38 -7.90 13.42
N LYS A 59 0.88 -7.48 14.59
CA LYS A 59 1.55 -6.43 15.39
C LYS A 59 2.85 -6.90 16.02
N GLU A 60 3.04 -8.22 16.12
CA GLU A 60 4.22 -8.81 16.76
C GLU A 60 5.41 -9.01 15.81
N GLU A 61 5.22 -8.98 14.49
CA GLU A 61 6.27 -9.30 13.49
C GLU A 61 6.83 -8.08 12.71
N MET A 62 6.75 -6.87 13.27
CA MET A 62 7.17 -5.58 12.65
C MET A 62 6.21 -5.08 11.55
N PRO A 63 6.12 -3.75 11.25
CA PRO A 63 7.03 -2.64 11.61
C PRO A 63 6.94 -2.19 13.08
N LEU A 64 8.02 -1.56 13.59
CA LEU A 64 7.94 -0.78 14.84
C LEU A 64 6.82 0.27 14.75
N TYR A 65 6.27 0.73 15.87
CA TYR A 65 5.14 1.69 15.87
C TYR A 65 5.40 2.93 14.98
N GLU A 66 6.61 3.50 15.05
CA GLU A 66 7.02 4.65 14.22
C GLU A 66 7.15 4.30 12.73
N GLU A 67 7.63 3.10 12.42
CA GLU A 67 7.71 2.60 11.03
C GLU A 67 6.32 2.30 10.46
N ARG A 68 5.36 1.90 11.32
CA ARG A 68 3.98 1.62 10.92
C ARG A 68 3.26 2.89 10.51
N GLU A 69 3.37 3.98 11.28
CA GLU A 69 2.76 5.27 10.92
C GLU A 69 3.36 5.81 9.62
N ARG A 70 4.69 5.70 9.47
CA ARG A 70 5.37 6.06 8.22
C ARG A 70 4.86 5.23 7.05
N LEU A 71 4.79 3.91 7.18
CA LEU A 71 4.31 3.01 6.14
C LEU A 71 2.88 3.36 5.72
N ILE A 72 1.98 3.57 6.70
CA ILE A 72 0.60 3.97 6.43
C ILE A 72 0.58 5.27 5.62
N SER A 73 1.37 6.26 6.01
CA SER A 73 1.45 7.54 5.29
C SER A 73 2.01 7.39 3.88
N GLU A 74 3.06 6.59 3.70
CA GLU A 74 3.68 6.31 2.40
C GLU A 74 2.69 5.60 1.45
N VAL A 75 1.98 4.57 1.93
CA VAL A 75 0.95 3.86 1.15
C VAL A 75 -0.22 4.78 0.81
N GLN A 76 -0.73 5.56 1.78
CA GLN A 76 -1.81 6.51 1.52
C GLN A 76 -1.43 7.54 0.47
N SER A 77 -0.19 8.04 0.53
CA SER A 77 0.33 8.98 -0.46
C SER A 77 0.39 8.32 -1.85
N ALA A 78 0.90 7.09 -1.95
CA ALA A 78 0.98 6.37 -3.22
C ALA A 78 -0.40 6.09 -3.82
N VAL A 79 -1.37 5.70 -2.99
CA VAL A 79 -2.77 5.53 -3.42
C VAL A 79 -3.34 6.84 -3.96
N ARG A 80 -3.15 7.98 -3.28
CA ARG A 80 -3.66 9.28 -3.75
C ARG A 80 -3.09 9.74 -5.09
N THR A 81 -1.89 9.31 -5.43
CA THR A 81 -1.29 9.59 -6.76
C THR A 81 -2.09 8.92 -7.88
N LEU A 82 -2.68 7.75 -7.61
CA LEU A 82 -3.41 6.94 -8.59
C LEU A 82 -4.94 7.13 -8.49
N ASP A 83 -5.45 7.32 -7.27
CA ASP A 83 -6.85 7.61 -6.97
C ASP A 83 -6.97 8.90 -6.14
N PRO A 84 -7.06 10.07 -6.78
CA PRO A 84 -7.16 11.35 -6.09
C PRO A 84 -8.43 11.53 -5.23
N LYS A 85 -9.46 10.68 -5.40
CA LYS A 85 -10.70 10.72 -4.59
C LYS A 85 -10.56 9.96 -3.26
N TYR A 86 -9.51 9.17 -3.09
CA TYR A 86 -9.25 8.47 -1.84
C TYR A 86 -8.98 9.46 -0.68
N ASP A 87 -9.72 9.31 0.41
CA ASP A 87 -9.74 10.24 1.53
C ASP A 87 -8.61 10.00 2.57
N GLY A 88 -7.89 8.89 2.49
CA GLY A 88 -6.91 8.50 3.52
C GLY A 88 -7.46 7.57 4.59
N SER A 89 -8.66 7.02 4.43
CA SER A 89 -9.23 6.06 5.38
C SER A 89 -8.50 4.72 5.36
N PHE A 90 -8.32 4.14 6.56
CA PHE A 90 -7.78 2.79 6.72
C PHE A 90 -8.40 2.09 7.92
N VAL A 91 -8.45 0.75 7.86
CA VAL A 91 -8.90 -0.13 8.94
C VAL A 91 -7.67 -0.67 9.66
N LYS A 92 -7.77 -0.73 11.00
CA LYS A 92 -6.70 -1.18 11.90
C LYS A 92 -6.66 -2.69 12.07
#